data_AF-A0A0J9T3B3-F1
#
_entry.id   AF-A0A0J9T3B3-F1
#
_cell.length_a   1.000
_cell.length_b   1.000
_cell.length_c   1.000
_cell.angle_alpha   90.00
_cell.angle_beta   90.00
_cell.angle_gamma   90.00
#
_symmetry.space_group_name_H-M   'P 1'
#
loop_
_entity.id
_entity.type
_entity.pdbx_description
1 polymer ?
#
loop_
_entity_poly.entity_id
_entity_poly.type
_entity_poly.pdbx_seq_one_letter_code
_entity_poly.pdbx_strand_id
1 'polypeptide(L)'
;MTTPKQENWDYVLKGSASFKLYEKFSKLDKDTIKSDHCDDFKSLDSRYQNKASELCNKINQNLDHLHKIVVPETRRYDCLHYKYWINNELINMFKSGSENKYDSEVLGKFLNVQDTFINEKKYYGCKYEINTTDFKYLEEMNERKDLNDYFNNYNFIIKDMNCKSDKVDVEMNIIHRYCFQN
;
A
#
# COMPACT_ATOMS: atom_id res chain seq x y z
N MET A 1 8.24 10.68 4.93
CA MET A 1 7.80 11.00 6.29
C MET A 1 6.38 10.50 6.39
N THR A 2 6.14 9.57 7.30
CA THR A 2 4.85 8.92 7.50
C THR A 2 3.91 9.92 8.18
N THR A 3 2.63 9.94 7.81
CA THR A 3 1.67 10.84 8.50
C THR A 3 1.37 10.33 9.91
N PRO A 4 1.05 11.20 10.89
CA PRO A 4 0.76 10.78 12.27
C PRO A 4 -0.32 9.68 12.37
N LYS A 5 -1.35 9.75 11.51
CA LYS A 5 -2.40 8.72 11.42
C LYS A 5 -1.84 7.35 11.00
N GLN A 6 -0.84 7.33 10.13
CA GLN A 6 -0.24 6.10 9.62
C GLN A 6 0.76 5.49 10.62
N GLU A 7 1.49 6.31 11.38
CA GLU A 7 2.34 5.83 12.48
C GLU A 7 1.50 5.13 13.58
N ASN A 8 0.27 5.61 13.82
CA ASN A 8 -0.64 5.00 14.80
C ASN A 8 -1.20 3.66 14.31
N TRP A 9 -1.55 3.53 13.02
CA TRP A 9 -1.99 2.26 12.45
C TRP A 9 -0.89 1.20 12.41
N ASP A 10 0.34 1.59 12.07
CA ASP A 10 1.49 0.66 12.08
C ASP A 10 1.75 0.12 13.49
N TYR A 11 1.52 0.93 14.53
CA TYR A 11 1.58 0.49 15.92
C TYR A 11 0.46 -0.49 16.26
N VAL A 12 -0.80 -0.15 15.99
CA VAL A 12 -1.98 -0.98 16.30
C VAL A 12 -1.96 -2.32 15.56
N LEU A 13 -1.49 -2.32 14.31
CA LEU A 13 -1.46 -3.51 13.47
C LEU A 13 -0.16 -4.30 13.61
N LYS A 14 0.81 -3.86 14.40
CA LYS A 14 2.13 -4.49 14.47
C LYS A 14 2.02 -5.98 14.81
N GLY A 15 2.49 -6.83 13.90
CA GLY A 15 2.46 -8.29 14.07
C GLY A 15 1.20 -8.98 13.52
N SER A 16 0.18 -8.21 13.13
CA SER A 16 -0.99 -8.69 12.40
C SER A 16 -0.64 -9.25 11.02
N ALA A 17 -1.59 -9.93 10.38
CA ALA A 17 -1.40 -10.48 9.04
C ALA A 17 -1.20 -9.37 8.00
N SER A 18 -2.03 -8.32 8.03
CA SER A 18 -1.92 -7.18 7.12
C SER A 18 -0.58 -6.47 7.27
N PHE A 19 -0.12 -6.21 8.50
CA PHE A 19 1.17 -5.57 8.75
C PHE A 19 2.34 -6.36 8.16
N LYS A 20 2.36 -7.67 8.36
CA LYS A 20 3.41 -8.54 7.78
C LYS A 20 3.40 -8.54 6.25
N LEU A 21 2.22 -8.44 5.62
CA LEU A 21 2.13 -8.28 4.17
C LEU A 21 2.71 -6.96 3.70
N TYR A 22 2.38 -5.85 4.35
CA TYR A 22 2.95 -4.54 4.02
C TYR A 22 4.47 -4.52 4.21
N GLU A 23 4.99 -5.10 5.28
CA GLU A 23 6.44 -5.25 5.46
C GLU A 23 7.09 -6.07 4.34
N LYS A 24 6.42 -7.13 3.88
CA LYS A 24 6.91 -7.95 2.77
C LYS A 24 6.93 -7.15 1.47
N PHE A 25 5.86 -6.43 1.15
CA PHE A 25 5.77 -5.65 -0.08
C PHE A 25 6.75 -4.48 -0.12
N SER A 26 7.04 -3.87 1.03
CA SER A 26 7.98 -2.75 1.15
C SER A 26 9.46 -3.18 1.06
N LYS A 27 9.77 -4.47 1.17
CA LYS A 27 11.13 -5.00 1.04
C LYS A 27 11.46 -5.31 -0.41
N LEU A 28 12.68 -4.96 -0.81
CA LEU A 28 13.28 -5.41 -2.06
C LEU A 28 14.34 -6.45 -1.70
N ASP A 29 14.24 -7.65 -2.26
CA ASP A 29 15.22 -8.71 -1.99
C ASP A 29 16.56 -8.33 -2.62
N LYS A 30 17.66 -8.69 -1.96
CA LYS A 30 19.02 -8.35 -2.45
C LYS A 30 19.33 -8.95 -3.81
N ASP A 31 18.72 -10.11 -4.09
CA ASP A 31 18.92 -10.87 -5.32
C ASP A 31 17.86 -10.53 -6.38
N THR A 32 16.99 -9.53 -6.14
CA THR A 32 15.99 -9.12 -7.12
C THR A 32 16.66 -8.54 -8.34
N ILE A 33 16.44 -9.20 -9.48
CA ILE A 33 16.83 -8.71 -10.79
C ILE A 33 15.98 -7.47 -11.09
N LYS A 34 16.65 -6.33 -11.24
CA LYS A 34 15.98 -5.09 -11.63
C LYS A 34 15.43 -5.23 -13.03
N SER A 35 14.20 -4.79 -13.23
CA SER A 35 13.58 -4.82 -14.56
C SER A 35 14.05 -3.63 -15.39
N ASP A 36 14.40 -3.86 -16.65
CA ASP A 36 14.73 -2.80 -17.60
C ASP A 36 13.56 -1.83 -17.81
N HIS A 37 12.30 -2.30 -17.72
CA HIS A 37 11.10 -1.44 -17.69
C HIS A 37 11.10 -0.39 -16.56
N CYS A 38 11.86 -0.60 -15.48
CA CYS A 38 12.00 0.37 -14.41
C CYS A 38 13.03 1.48 -14.72
N ASP A 39 13.77 1.37 -15.82
CA ASP A 39 14.71 2.39 -16.27
C ASP A 39 13.99 3.63 -16.85
N ASP A 40 12.74 3.49 -17.27
CA ASP A 40 11.88 4.60 -17.72
C ASP A 40 11.65 5.66 -16.62
N PHE A 41 11.87 5.29 -15.36
CA PHE A 41 11.80 6.21 -14.23
C PHE A 41 13.09 7.01 -14.03
N LYS A 42 14.20 6.63 -14.70
CA LYS A 42 15.46 7.39 -14.66
C LYS A 42 15.35 8.75 -15.36
N SER A 43 14.37 8.92 -16.25
CA SER A 43 14.15 10.19 -16.96
C SER A 43 13.25 11.18 -16.20
N LEU A 44 12.72 10.78 -15.04
CA LEU A 44 11.86 11.65 -14.22
C LEU A 44 12.65 12.76 -13.54
N ASP A 45 11.94 13.77 -13.05
CA ASP A 45 12.49 14.75 -12.12
C ASP A 45 13.23 14.03 -10.98
N SER A 46 14.42 14.53 -10.65
CA SER A 46 15.29 14.04 -9.59
C SER A 46 14.58 13.82 -8.24
N ARG A 47 13.51 14.58 -7.96
CA ARG A 47 12.67 14.43 -6.75
C ARG A 47 11.99 13.06 -6.66
N TYR A 48 11.75 12.41 -7.80
CA TYR A 48 11.06 11.12 -7.91
C TYR A 48 11.98 9.99 -8.32
N GLN A 49 12.95 10.25 -9.20
CA GLN A 49 13.74 9.27 -9.94
C GLN A 49 14.12 8.01 -9.13
N ASN A 50 14.80 8.19 -7.98
CA ASN A 50 15.26 7.08 -7.15
C ASN A 50 14.11 6.30 -6.49
N LYS A 51 13.17 7.02 -5.87
CA LYS A 51 12.01 6.42 -5.20
C LYS A 51 11.11 5.70 -6.19
N ALA A 52 10.91 6.28 -7.37
CA ALA A 52 10.04 5.73 -8.39
C ALA A 52 10.65 4.46 -9.02
N SER A 53 11.96 4.47 -9.30
CA SER A 53 12.66 3.27 -9.77
C SER A 53 12.67 2.15 -8.73
N GLU A 54 12.85 2.47 -7.44
CA GLU A 54 12.78 1.49 -6.36
C GLU A 54 11.36 0.89 -6.23
N LEU A 55 10.32 1.73 -6.22
CA LEU A 55 8.93 1.29 -6.16
C LEU A 55 8.56 0.40 -7.36
N CYS A 56 9.02 0.76 -8.56
CA CYS A 56 8.82 -0.06 -9.75
C CYS A 56 9.39 -1.49 -9.58
N ASN A 57 10.60 -1.61 -9.05
CA ASN A 57 11.22 -2.91 -8.84
C ASN A 57 10.49 -3.72 -7.76
N LYS A 58 10.03 -3.08 -6.69
CA LYS A 58 9.17 -3.73 -5.66
C LYS A 58 7.86 -4.20 -6.28
N ILE A 59 7.23 -3.40 -7.13
CA ILE A 59 6.01 -3.78 -7.87
C ILE A 59 6.26 -5.05 -8.69
N ASN A 60 7.35 -5.12 -9.46
CA ASN A 60 7.71 -6.29 -10.26
C ASN A 60 7.89 -7.54 -9.38
N GLN A 61 8.72 -7.44 -8.33
CA GLN A 61 8.96 -8.52 -7.38
C GLN A 61 7.66 -8.99 -6.71
N ASN A 62 6.81 -8.07 -6.27
CA ASN A 62 5.57 -8.39 -5.59
C ASN A 62 4.58 -9.09 -6.52
N LEU A 63 4.50 -8.71 -7.80
CA LEU A 63 3.69 -9.43 -8.79
C LEU A 63 4.17 -10.88 -8.96
N ASP A 64 5.48 -11.13 -9.00
CA ASP A 64 6.03 -12.49 -9.05
C ASP A 64 5.65 -13.32 -7.83
N HIS A 65 5.70 -12.71 -6.64
CA HIS A 65 5.30 -13.35 -5.40
C HIS A 65 3.80 -13.69 -5.40
N LEU A 66 2.95 -12.74 -5.80
CA LEU A 66 1.51 -12.90 -5.82
C LEU A 66 1.07 -13.95 -6.85
N HIS A 67 1.74 -14.01 -8.01
CA HIS A 67 1.47 -15.00 -9.04
C HIS A 67 1.69 -16.45 -8.57
N LYS A 68 2.66 -16.67 -7.67
CA LYS A 68 2.99 -17.99 -7.11
C LYS A 68 1.96 -18.51 -6.09
N ILE A 69 1.05 -17.67 -5.59
CA ILE A 69 0.06 -18.07 -4.57
C ILE A 69 -1.04 -18.89 -5.23
N VAL A 70 -1.03 -20.20 -5.02
CA VAL A 70 -2.01 -21.10 -5.66
C VAL A 70 -3.40 -21.06 -5.00
N VAL A 71 -3.49 -20.76 -3.70
CA VAL A 71 -4.75 -20.70 -2.95
C VAL A 71 -5.55 -19.44 -3.32
N PRO A 72 -6.75 -19.55 -3.92
CA PRO A 72 -7.51 -18.39 -4.41
C PRO A 72 -7.84 -17.35 -3.34
N GLU A 73 -8.25 -17.78 -2.15
CA GLU A 73 -8.63 -16.89 -1.05
C GLU A 73 -7.42 -16.08 -0.55
N THR A 74 -6.29 -16.76 -0.31
CA THR A 74 -5.03 -16.11 0.06
C THR A 74 -4.58 -15.15 -1.03
N ARG A 75 -4.66 -15.55 -2.30
CA ARG A 75 -4.28 -14.69 -3.42
C ARG A 75 -5.15 -13.43 -3.48
N ARG A 76 -6.47 -13.56 -3.29
CA ARG A 76 -7.39 -12.42 -3.28
C ARG A 76 -7.09 -11.47 -2.12
N TYR A 77 -6.84 -12.02 -0.93
CA TYR A 77 -6.45 -11.25 0.25
C TYR A 77 -5.15 -10.48 0.02
N ASP A 78 -4.09 -11.17 -0.44
CA ASP A 78 -2.79 -10.57 -0.69
C ASP A 78 -2.85 -9.55 -1.84
N CYS A 79 -3.58 -9.82 -2.93
CA CYS A 79 -3.80 -8.86 -4.02
C CYS A 79 -4.45 -7.57 -3.51
N LEU A 80 -5.44 -7.66 -2.63
CA LEU A 80 -6.14 -6.48 -2.11
C LEU A 80 -5.17 -5.62 -1.27
N HIS A 81 -4.39 -6.25 -0.39
CA HIS A 81 -3.37 -5.56 0.40
C HIS A 81 -2.27 -4.96 -0.48
N TYR A 82 -1.88 -5.66 -1.54
CA TYR A 82 -0.92 -5.14 -2.53
C TYR A 82 -1.43 -3.87 -3.22
N LYS A 83 -2.71 -3.82 -3.59
CA LYS A 83 -3.34 -2.61 -4.17
C LYS A 83 -3.33 -1.44 -3.19
N TYR A 84 -3.65 -1.70 -1.92
CA TYR A 84 -3.58 -0.67 -0.88
C TYR A 84 -2.14 -0.20 -0.60
N TRP A 85 -1.18 -1.12 -0.65
CA TRP A 85 0.23 -0.79 -0.50
C TRP A 85 0.73 0.10 -1.65
N ILE A 86 0.41 -0.20 -2.90
CA ILE A 86 0.75 0.68 -4.04
C ILE A 86 0.17 2.08 -3.84
N ASN A 87 -1.13 2.17 -3.49
CA ASN A 87 -1.80 3.44 -3.25
C ASN A 87 -1.05 4.30 -2.22
N ASN A 88 -0.64 3.67 -1.12
CA ASN A 88 0.10 4.31 -0.06
C ASN A 88 1.50 4.78 -0.48
N GLU A 89 2.25 3.93 -1.20
CA GLU A 89 3.59 4.30 -1.71
C GLU A 89 3.51 5.48 -2.70
N LEU A 90 2.51 5.47 -3.58
CA LEU A 90 2.24 6.58 -4.50
C LEU A 90 1.95 7.88 -3.74
N ILE A 91 0.99 7.86 -2.80
CA ILE A 91 0.65 9.03 -1.96
C ILE A 91 1.89 9.58 -1.25
N ASN A 92 2.69 8.70 -0.62
CA ASN A 92 3.87 9.11 0.12
C ASN A 92 4.95 9.70 -0.78
N MET A 93 5.09 9.18 -2.00
CA MET A 93 5.99 9.74 -2.99
C MET A 93 5.54 11.14 -3.41
N PHE A 94 4.25 11.37 -3.69
CA PHE A 94 3.74 12.68 -4.13
C PHE A 94 3.71 13.72 -3.01
N LYS A 95 3.31 13.33 -1.78
CA LYS A 95 3.32 14.21 -0.58
C LYS A 95 4.73 14.64 -0.16
N SER A 96 5.78 14.02 -0.68
CA SER A 96 7.16 14.40 -0.38
C SER A 96 7.71 15.59 -1.19
N GLY A 97 6.90 16.20 -2.06
CA GLY A 97 7.25 17.40 -2.85
C GLY A 97 6.75 18.73 -2.26
N SER A 98 7.06 19.84 -2.95
CA SER A 98 6.75 21.21 -2.52
C SER A 98 5.26 21.61 -2.66
N GLU A 99 4.48 20.86 -3.43
CA GLU A 99 3.04 21.02 -3.55
C GLU A 99 2.38 19.65 -3.34
N ASN A 100 1.33 19.60 -2.51
CA ASN A 100 0.47 18.42 -2.34
C ASN A 100 -0.37 18.20 -3.60
N LYS A 101 0.27 17.97 -4.75
CA LYS A 101 -0.35 17.73 -6.04
C LYS A 101 0.25 16.48 -6.66
N TYR A 102 -0.62 15.68 -7.27
CA TYR A 102 -0.22 14.52 -8.07
C TYR A 102 0.60 14.97 -9.26
N ASP A 103 1.63 14.19 -9.56
CA ASP A 103 2.31 14.25 -10.84
C ASP A 103 1.68 13.18 -11.74
N SER A 104 0.83 13.62 -12.66
CA SER A 104 0.10 12.75 -13.57
C SER A 104 1.02 12.01 -14.54
N GLU A 105 2.18 12.59 -14.88
CA GLU A 105 3.18 11.94 -15.73
C GLU A 105 3.81 10.75 -14.99
N VAL A 106 4.19 10.96 -13.73
CA VAL A 106 4.74 9.90 -12.88
C VAL A 106 3.71 8.78 -12.66
N LEU A 107 2.45 9.12 -12.36
CA LEU A 107 1.38 8.13 -12.22
C LEU A 107 1.17 7.35 -13.53
N GLY A 108 1.11 8.05 -14.67
CA GLY A 108 0.97 7.42 -15.99
C GLY A 108 2.08 6.40 -16.27
N LYS A 109 3.34 6.74 -15.95
CA LYS A 109 4.46 5.78 -16.05
C LYS A 109 4.27 4.55 -15.18
N PHE A 110 3.77 4.69 -13.95
CA PHE A 110 3.47 3.56 -13.08
C PHE A 110 2.39 2.64 -13.65
N LEU A 111 1.32 3.21 -14.20
CA LEU A 111 0.24 2.43 -14.81
C LEU A 111 0.72 1.67 -16.05
N ASN A 112 1.51 2.34 -16.90
CA ASN A 112 2.08 1.73 -18.09
C ASN A 112 3.01 0.56 -17.76
N VAL A 113 3.94 0.75 -16.81
CA VAL A 113 4.89 -0.30 -16.42
C VAL A 113 4.18 -1.46 -15.73
N GLN A 114 3.16 -1.18 -14.92
CA GLN A 114 2.32 -2.25 -14.39
C GLN A 114 1.63 -3.04 -15.50
N ASP A 115 1.07 -2.38 -16.51
CA ASP A 115 0.44 -3.05 -17.65
C ASP A 115 1.42 -3.95 -18.39
N THR A 116 2.64 -3.49 -18.60
CA THR A 116 3.74 -4.30 -19.16
C THR A 116 3.97 -5.56 -18.31
N PHE A 117 4.17 -5.42 -17.00
CA PHE A 117 4.42 -6.57 -16.12
C PHE A 117 3.26 -7.56 -16.08
N ILE A 118 2.03 -7.05 -16.00
CA ILE A 118 0.82 -7.87 -15.96
C ILE A 118 0.69 -8.67 -17.26
N ASN A 119 0.97 -8.06 -18.41
CA ASN A 119 0.92 -8.72 -19.71
C ASN A 119 2.02 -9.78 -19.87
N GLU A 120 3.26 -9.47 -19.52
CA GLU A 120 4.38 -10.42 -19.57
C GLU A 120 4.14 -11.63 -18.68
N LYS A 121 3.60 -11.40 -17.49
CA LYS A 121 3.30 -12.45 -16.49
C LYS A 121 1.94 -13.12 -16.71
N LYS A 122 1.12 -12.61 -17.65
CA LYS A 122 -0.27 -13.05 -17.91
C LYS A 122 -1.10 -13.12 -16.62
N TYR A 123 -0.94 -12.13 -15.74
CA TYR A 123 -1.47 -12.18 -14.37
C TYR A 123 -2.32 -10.96 -14.01
N TYR A 124 -3.59 -10.97 -14.42
CA TYR A 124 -4.47 -9.80 -14.33
C TYR A 124 -5.11 -9.56 -12.95
N GLY A 125 -5.15 -10.57 -12.06
CA GLY A 125 -5.95 -10.51 -10.83
C GLY A 125 -5.52 -9.46 -9.79
N CYS A 126 -4.23 -9.14 -9.71
CA CYS A 126 -3.71 -8.15 -8.77
C CYS A 126 -3.50 -6.75 -9.38
N LYS A 127 -3.94 -6.49 -10.63
CA LYS A 127 -3.75 -5.17 -11.27
C LYS A 127 -4.33 -4.05 -10.38
N TYR A 128 -3.55 -2.99 -10.19
CA TYR A 128 -3.96 -1.78 -9.50
C TYR A 128 -4.65 -0.86 -10.50
N GLU A 129 -5.98 -0.90 -10.49
CA GLU A 129 -6.79 -0.13 -11.42
C GLU A 129 -7.11 1.23 -10.82
N ILE A 130 -6.54 2.27 -11.41
CA ILE A 130 -6.94 3.64 -11.21
C ILE A 130 -7.10 4.32 -12.56
N ASN A 131 -8.25 4.93 -12.77
CA ASN A 131 -8.62 5.61 -14.02
C ASN A 131 -8.78 7.13 -13.82
N THR A 132 -8.29 7.65 -12.70
CA THR A 132 -8.42 9.04 -12.33
C THR A 132 -7.09 9.59 -11.83
N THR A 133 -6.85 10.87 -12.10
CA THR A 133 -5.75 11.64 -11.52
C THR A 133 -6.22 12.48 -10.32
N ASP A 134 -7.45 12.28 -9.84
CA ASP A 134 -8.03 12.98 -8.71
C ASP A 134 -7.33 12.57 -7.41
N PHE A 135 -6.79 13.56 -6.70
CA PHE A 135 -6.10 13.33 -5.43
C PHE A 135 -7.01 12.70 -4.38
N LYS A 136 -8.28 13.10 -4.41
CA LYS A 136 -9.30 12.65 -3.47
C LYS A 136 -9.56 11.15 -3.59
N TYR A 137 -9.54 10.59 -4.79
CA TYR A 137 -9.74 9.15 -5.00
C TYR A 137 -8.68 8.32 -4.27
N LEU A 138 -7.42 8.76 -4.32
CA LEU A 138 -6.31 8.07 -3.68
C LEU A 138 -6.37 8.21 -2.14
N GLU A 139 -6.83 9.35 -1.63
CA GLU A 139 -7.14 9.50 -0.21
C GLU A 139 -8.29 8.58 0.25
N GLU A 140 -9.38 8.52 -0.51
CA GLU A 140 -10.50 7.60 -0.26
C GLU A 140 -10.04 6.14 -0.29
N MET A 141 -9.09 5.78 -1.16
CA MET A 141 -8.46 4.46 -1.18
C MET A 141 -7.68 4.15 0.10
N ASN A 142 -7.03 5.14 0.71
CA ASN A 142 -6.40 4.98 2.02
C ASN A 142 -7.43 4.82 3.16
N GLU A 143 -8.57 5.51 3.09
CA GLU A 143 -9.66 5.30 4.06
C GLU A 143 -10.25 3.88 3.95
N ARG A 144 -10.42 3.39 2.72
CA ARG A 144 -10.84 1.99 2.46
C ARG A 144 -9.84 0.98 3.00
N LYS A 145 -8.54 1.25 2.83
CA LYS A 145 -7.47 0.44 3.42
C LYS A 145 -7.63 0.38 4.94
N ASP A 146 -7.71 1.52 5.62
CA ASP A 146 -7.81 1.59 7.08
C ASP A 146 -9.03 0.79 7.60
N LEU A 147 -10.18 0.91 6.92
CA LEU A 147 -11.39 0.16 7.26
C LEU A 147 -11.21 -1.36 7.04
N ASN A 148 -10.60 -1.74 5.92
CA ASN A 148 -10.30 -3.14 5.60
C ASN A 148 -9.33 -3.75 6.62
N ASP A 149 -8.27 -3.03 6.98
CA ASP A 149 -7.27 -3.48 7.95
C ASP A 149 -7.92 -3.64 9.34
N TYR A 150 -8.80 -2.73 9.74
CA TYR A 150 -9.56 -2.84 10.99
C TYR A 150 -10.40 -4.11 11.04
N PHE A 151 -11.24 -4.36 10.02
CA PHE A 151 -12.13 -5.52 10.03
C PHE A 151 -11.37 -6.84 9.93
N ASN A 152 -10.37 -6.94 9.04
CA ASN A 152 -9.61 -8.18 8.87
C ASN A 152 -8.75 -8.53 10.09
N ASN A 153 -8.37 -7.52 10.88
CA ASN A 153 -7.55 -7.71 12.07
C ASN A 153 -8.33 -7.46 13.36
N TYR A 154 -9.67 -7.40 13.34
CA TYR A 154 -10.49 -7.08 14.51
C TYR A 154 -10.14 -7.96 15.72
N ASN A 155 -10.11 -9.28 15.51
CA ASN A 155 -9.75 -10.24 16.57
C ASN A 155 -8.32 -10.08 17.09
N PHE A 156 -7.39 -9.65 16.23
CA PHE A 156 -6.01 -9.36 16.63
C PHE A 156 -5.98 -8.09 17.49
N ILE A 157 -6.62 -7.02 17.02
CA ILE A 157 -6.69 -5.72 17.66
C ILE A 157 -7.30 -5.86 19.07
N ILE A 158 -8.47 -6.48 19.22
CA ILE A 158 -9.13 -6.64 20.52
C ILE A 158 -8.35 -7.54 21.50
N LYS A 159 -7.51 -8.46 20.98
CA LYS A 159 -6.77 -9.42 21.81
C LYS A 159 -5.42 -8.85 22.27
N ASP A 160 -4.74 -8.12 21.41
CA ASP A 160 -3.47 -7.44 21.74
C ASP A 160 -3.73 -6.21 22.63
N MET A 161 -4.88 -5.55 22.43
CA MET A 161 -5.43 -4.57 23.36
C MET A 161 -5.98 -5.25 24.62
N ASN A 162 -5.11 -5.66 25.54
CA ASN A 162 -5.52 -5.71 26.94
C ASN A 162 -5.91 -4.27 27.33
N CYS A 163 -7.21 -3.95 27.35
CA CYS A 163 -7.80 -2.64 27.69
C CYS A 163 -7.39 -2.13 29.09
N LYS A 164 -6.12 -1.78 29.28
CA LYS A 164 -5.50 -1.41 30.56
C LYS A 164 -4.40 -0.35 30.41
N SER A 165 -4.53 0.57 29.45
CA SER A 165 -3.53 1.63 29.26
C SER A 165 -4.21 2.97 28.97
N ASP A 166 -4.02 3.93 29.88
CA ASP A 166 -4.56 5.29 29.85
C ASP A 166 -4.06 6.14 28.64
N LYS A 167 -3.18 5.59 27.79
CA LYS A 167 -2.78 6.22 26.51
C LYS A 167 -3.66 5.82 25.32
N VAL A 168 -4.48 4.79 25.48
CA VAL A 168 -5.37 4.25 24.44
C VAL A 168 -6.68 5.05 24.35
N ASP A 169 -6.98 5.87 25.36
CA ASP A 169 -8.27 6.57 25.50
C ASP A 169 -8.59 7.62 24.43
N VAL A 170 -7.61 8.22 23.76
CA VAL A 170 -7.90 9.22 22.71
C VAL A 170 -8.32 8.56 21.40
N GLU A 171 -7.69 7.44 21.04
CA GLU A 171 -7.94 6.74 19.78
C GLU A 171 -9.10 5.74 19.89
N MET A 172 -9.24 5.11 21.07
CA MET A 172 -10.40 4.27 21.36
C MET A 172 -11.69 5.11 21.39
N ASN A 173 -11.67 6.38 21.81
CA ASN A 173 -12.87 7.22 21.76
C ASN A 173 -13.42 7.44 20.34
N ILE A 174 -12.57 7.35 19.30
CA ILE A 174 -13.01 7.42 17.90
C ILE A 174 -13.63 6.07 17.50
N ILE A 175 -12.95 4.95 17.76
CA ILE A 175 -13.46 3.61 17.39
C ILE A 175 -14.72 3.25 18.19
N HIS A 176 -14.75 3.54 19.49
CA HIS A 176 -15.85 3.22 20.41
C HIS A 176 -17.10 4.10 20.18
N ARG A 177 -16.96 5.37 19.75
CA ARG A 177 -18.11 6.20 19.33
C ARG A 177 -18.79 5.66 18.08
N TYR A 178 -18.05 5.04 17.17
CA TYR A 178 -18.62 4.47 15.93
C TYR A 178 -19.10 3.02 16.09
N CYS A 179 -18.56 2.26 17.05
CA CYS A 179 -18.91 0.84 17.20
C CYS A 179 -20.09 0.53 18.13
N PHE A 180 -20.52 1.46 19.01
CA PHE A 180 -21.52 1.14 20.06
C PHE A 180 -22.63 2.18 20.29
N GLN A 181 -22.93 3.07 19.34
CA GLN A 181 -24.15 3.88 19.38
C GLN A 181 -25.13 3.45 18.28
N ASN A 182 -25.89 2.39 18.59
CA ASN A 182 -27.29 2.17 18.22
C ASN A 182 -27.90 1.17 19.20
#